data_AF-J9YSH2-F1
#
_entry.id   AF-J9YSH2-F1
#
_cell.length_a   1.000
_cell.length_b   1.000
_cell.length_c   1.000
_cell.angle_alpha   90.00
_cell.angle_beta   90.00
_cell.angle_gamma   90.00
#
_symmetry.space_group_name_H-M   'P 1'
#
loop_
_entity.id
_entity.type
_entity.pdbx_description
1 polymer ?
#
loop_
_entity_poly.entity_id
_entity_poly.type
_entity_poly.pdbx_seq_one_letter_code
_entity_poly.pdbx_strand_id
1 'polypeptide(L)'
;MAEDPLKTRLEIAKSKFLKKNKSEKDGKTSPIGTAFKLSTELVSAVAVGTIIGFILDKTFGTKPWLIIIFFFVGVIAGITNVIRSAKNMQK
;
A
#
# COMPACT_ATOMS: atom_id res chain seq x y z
N MET A 1 21.78 46.50 -12.80
CA MET A 1 20.53 45.80 -13.17
C MET A 1 19.77 45.56 -11.87
N ALA A 2 18.60 46.18 -11.69
CA ALA A 2 17.79 45.98 -10.51
C ALA A 2 17.01 44.67 -10.67
N GLU A 3 17.16 43.74 -9.74
CA GLU A 3 16.42 42.48 -9.72
C GLU A 3 14.92 42.77 -9.62
N ASP A 4 14.13 42.23 -10.54
CA ASP A 4 12.69 42.47 -10.67
C ASP A 4 11.96 41.86 -9.45
N PRO A 5 11.22 42.64 -8.64
CA PRO A 5 10.65 42.17 -7.36
C PRO A 5 9.71 40.97 -7.53
N LEU A 6 9.13 40.82 -8.72
CA LEU A 6 8.28 39.69 -9.10
C LEU A 6 9.07 38.38 -9.24
N LYS A 7 10.28 38.44 -9.81
CA LYS A 7 11.16 37.27 -9.98
C LYS A 7 11.63 36.73 -8.64
N THR A 8 12.00 37.63 -7.72
CA THR A 8 12.39 37.27 -6.35
C THR A 8 11.27 36.52 -5.63
N ARG A 9 10.02 36.99 -5.74
CA ARG A 9 8.86 36.32 -5.13
C ARG A 9 8.57 34.96 -5.77
N LEU A 10 8.67 34.88 -7.10
CA LEU A 10 8.48 33.63 -7.83
C LEU A 10 9.53 32.58 -7.43
N GLU A 11 10.78 33.01 -7.26
CA GLU A 11 11.89 32.15 -6.86
C GLU A 11 11.78 31.68 -5.40
N ILE A 12 11.31 32.53 -4.50
CA ILE A 12 10.98 32.16 -3.12
C ILE A 12 9.84 31.14 -3.08
N ALA A 13 8.77 31.35 -3.86
CA ALA A 13 7.66 30.41 -3.93
C ALA A 13 8.10 29.07 -4.51
N LYS A 14 8.87 29.09 -5.60
CA LYS A 14 9.42 27.90 -6.26
C LYS A 14 10.36 27.13 -5.35
N SER A 15 11.29 27.80 -4.66
CA SER A 15 12.21 27.16 -3.72
C SER A 15 11.49 26.58 -2.49
N LYS A 16 10.44 27.24 -1.99
CA LYS A 16 9.60 26.70 -0.90
C LYS A 16 8.81 25.47 -1.35
N PHE A 17 8.29 25.47 -2.58
CA PHE A 17 7.58 24.32 -3.15
C PHE A 17 8.54 23.15 -3.42
N LEU A 18 9.74 23.43 -3.94
CA LEU A 18 10.80 22.43 -4.15
C LEU A 18 11.31 21.87 -2.83
N LYS A 19 11.50 22.69 -1.80
CA LYS A 19 11.91 22.24 -0.46
C LYS A 19 10.82 21.39 0.20
N LYS A 20 9.54 21.76 0.06
CA LYS A 20 8.39 20.98 0.54
C LYS A 20 8.28 19.64 -0.19
N ASN A 21 8.37 19.62 -1.52
CA ASN A 21 8.36 18.40 -2.32
C ASN A 21 9.58 17.52 -2.04
N LYS A 22 10.76 18.11 -1.78
CA LYS A 22 11.97 17.38 -1.43
C LYS A 22 11.86 16.76 -0.04
N SER A 23 11.28 17.46 0.95
CA SER A 23 10.97 16.89 2.27
C SER A 23 9.83 15.86 2.26
N GLU A 24 8.95 15.90 1.25
CA GLU A 24 7.87 14.92 1.05
C GLU A 24 8.38 13.67 0.30
N LYS A 25 9.37 13.86 -0.59
CA LYS A 25 10.14 12.77 -1.22
C LYS A 25 11.16 12.13 -0.27
N ASP A 26 11.73 12.90 0.66
CA ASP A 26 12.62 12.42 1.73
C ASP A 26 11.81 11.86 2.92
N GLY A 27 11.05 10.79 2.66
CA GLY A 27 11.09 9.59 3.49
C GLY A 27 10.73 9.67 4.98
N LYS A 28 9.53 10.15 5.32
CA LYS A 28 8.83 9.65 6.52
C LYS A 28 7.44 9.15 6.13
N THR A 29 7.38 8.00 5.45
CA THR A 29 6.15 7.21 5.48
C THR A 29 5.81 6.99 6.96
N SER A 30 4.66 7.49 7.40
CA SER A 30 4.28 7.37 8.81
C SER A 30 4.33 5.88 9.17
N PRO A 31 5.00 5.48 10.26
CA PRO A 31 5.03 4.08 10.69
C PRO A 31 3.62 3.47 10.79
N ILE A 32 2.64 4.29 11.18
CA ILE A 32 1.23 3.91 11.25
C ILE A 32 0.64 3.63 9.85
N GLY A 33 0.99 4.43 8.85
CA GLY A 33 0.49 4.29 7.48
C GLY A 33 1.08 3.06 6.80
N THR A 34 2.37 2.79 7.05
CA THR A 34 3.03 1.55 6.61
C THR A 34 2.38 0.33 7.26
N ALA A 35 2.20 0.34 8.59
CA ALA A 35 1.55 -0.76 9.31
C ALA A 35 0.11 -1.00 8.80
N PHE A 36 -0.65 0.07 8.57
CA PHE A 36 -2.01 -0.02 8.03
C PHE A 36 -2.02 -0.59 6.61
N LYS A 37 -1.08 -0.18 5.74
CA LYS A 37 -0.94 -0.72 4.39
C LYS A 37 -0.65 -2.22 4.41
N LEU A 38 0.32 -2.66 5.22
CA LEU A 38 0.65 -4.08 5.35
C LEU A 38 -0.54 -4.88 5.92
N SER A 39 -1.25 -4.31 6.89
CA SER A 39 -2.44 -4.93 7.48
C SER A 39 -3.55 -5.10 6.45
N THR A 40 -3.83 -4.07 5.66
CA THR A 40 -4.86 -4.09 4.61
C THR A 40 -4.48 -4.99 3.44
N GLU A 41 -3.20 -5.06 3.05
CA GLU A 41 -2.71 -6.04 2.06
C GLU A 41 -2.95 -7.48 2.52
N LEU A 42 -2.69 -7.80 3.79
CA LEU A 42 -2.94 -9.12 4.35
C LEU A 42 -4.44 -9.43 4.41
N VAL A 43 -5.24 -8.53 5.01
CA VAL A 43 -6.68 -8.73 5.21
C VAL A 43 -7.41 -8.82 3.87
N SER A 44 -7.04 -8.01 2.87
CA SER A 44 -7.67 -8.05 1.55
C SER A 44 -7.40 -9.37 0.83
N ALA A 45 -6.18 -9.91 0.87
CA ALA A 45 -5.86 -11.21 0.26
C ALA A 45 -6.67 -12.35 0.90
N VAL A 46 -6.77 -12.38 2.23
CA VAL A 46 -7.54 -13.39 2.96
C VAL A 46 -9.04 -13.25 2.68
N ALA A 47 -9.57 -12.02 2.70
CA ALA A 47 -10.97 -11.76 2.42
C ALA A 47 -11.35 -12.20 1.00
N VAL A 48 -10.55 -11.84 -0.01
CA VAL A 48 -10.78 -12.24 -1.40
C VAL A 48 -10.72 -13.76 -1.54
N GLY A 49 -9.70 -14.43 -0.98
CA GLY A 49 -9.61 -15.90 -0.99
C GLY A 49 -10.84 -16.55 -0.35
N THR A 50 -11.25 -16.07 0.81
CA THR A 50 -12.41 -16.61 1.54
C THR A 50 -13.71 -16.40 0.76
N ILE A 51 -13.92 -15.22 0.15
CA ILE A 51 -15.10 -14.93 -0.68
C ILE A 51 -15.14 -15.86 -1.90
N ILE A 52 -14.01 -16.02 -2.60
CA ILE A 52 -13.89 -16.93 -3.75
C ILE A 52 -14.20 -18.36 -3.30
N GLY A 53 -13.58 -18.81 -2.22
CA GLY A 53 -13.83 -20.12 -1.62
C GLY A 53 -15.31 -20.32 -1.31
N PHE A 54 -15.98 -19.31 -0.74
CA PHE A 54 -17.42 -19.38 -0.40
C PHE A 54 -18.32 -19.49 -1.62
N ILE A 55 -18.03 -18.72 -2.68
CA ILE A 55 -18.77 -18.79 -3.94
C ILE A 55 -18.61 -20.18 -4.55
N LEU A 56 -17.38 -20.69 -4.63
CA LEU A 56 -17.07 -22.02 -5.18
C LEU A 56 -17.77 -23.13 -4.37
N ASP A 57 -17.68 -23.04 -3.05
CA ASP A 57 -18.33 -23.99 -2.16
C ASP A 57 -19.86 -23.96 -2.32
N LYS A 58 -20.45 -22.80 -2.64
CA LYS A 58 -21.89 -22.67 -2.95
C LYS A 58 -22.23 -23.27 -4.31
N THR A 59 -21.37 -23.12 -5.32
CA THR A 59 -21.63 -23.64 -6.67
C THR A 59 -21.42 -25.15 -6.76
N PHE A 60 -20.42 -25.70 -6.06
CA PHE A 60 -20.07 -27.12 -6.10
C PHE A 60 -20.69 -27.94 -4.96
N GLY A 61 -21.30 -27.30 -3.96
CA GLY A 61 -21.89 -27.98 -2.81
C GLY A 61 -20.84 -28.57 -1.84
N THR A 62 -19.57 -28.16 -1.95
CA THR A 62 -18.43 -28.69 -1.18
C THR A 62 -18.24 -28.03 0.19
N LYS A 63 -19.23 -27.28 0.69
CA LYS A 63 -19.13 -26.48 1.92
C LYS A 63 -18.73 -27.33 3.15
N PRO A 64 -17.70 -26.94 3.94
CA PRO A 64 -16.87 -25.73 3.85
C PRO A 64 -15.44 -26.00 3.31
N TRP A 65 -15.24 -27.02 2.48
CA TRP A 65 -13.91 -27.51 2.14
C TRP A 65 -13.10 -26.54 1.27
N LEU A 66 -13.71 -25.95 0.23
CA LEU A 66 -13.01 -24.97 -0.61
C LEU A 66 -12.76 -23.67 0.12
N ILE A 67 -13.66 -23.23 1.01
CA ILE A 67 -13.41 -22.06 1.87
C ILE A 67 -12.13 -22.25 2.67
N ILE A 68 -11.94 -23.42 3.29
CA ILE A 68 -10.74 -23.72 4.10
C ILE A 68 -9.48 -23.66 3.24
N ILE A 69 -9.50 -24.31 2.07
CA ILE A 69 -8.34 -24.32 1.16
C ILE A 69 -8.01 -22.91 0.67
N PHE A 70 -9.00 -22.19 0.16
CA PHE A 70 -8.80 -20.84 -0.35
C PHE A 70 -8.45 -19.82 0.75
N PHE A 71 -8.87 -20.05 1.99
CA PHE A 71 -8.40 -19.26 3.13
C PHE A 71 -6.89 -19.39 3.31
N PHE A 72 -6.34 -20.62 3.36
CA PHE A 72 -4.89 -20.81 3.48
C PHE A 72 -4.14 -20.26 2.27
N VAL A 73 -4.65 -20.45 1.05
CA VAL A 73 -4.08 -19.84 -0.16
C VAL A 73 -4.05 -18.31 -0.04
N GLY A 74 -5.14 -17.69 0.42
CA GLY A 74 -5.23 -16.25 0.66
C GLY A 74 -4.24 -15.75 1.70
N VAL A 75 -4.07 -16.49 2.80
CA VAL A 75 -3.08 -16.19 3.86
C VAL A 75 -1.65 -16.25 3.29
N ILE A 76 -1.30 -17.32 2.58
CA ILE A 76 0.04 -17.49 1.98
C ILE A 76 0.32 -16.37 0.97
N ALA A 77 -0.65 -16.05 0.11
CA ALA A 77 -0.54 -14.96 -0.85
C ALA A 77 -0.37 -13.60 -0.16
N GLY A 78 -1.16 -13.32 0.88
CA GLY A 78 -1.11 -12.09 1.67
C GLY A 78 0.24 -11.91 2.36
N ILE A 79 0.74 -12.94 3.05
CA ILE A 79 2.06 -12.90 3.70
C ILE A 79 3.16 -12.67 2.67
N THR A 80 3.11 -13.38 1.53
CA THR A 80 4.11 -13.22 0.46
C THR A 80 4.10 -11.78 -0.09
N ASN A 81 2.92 -11.18 -0.26
CA ASN A 81 2.79 -9.80 -0.72
C ASN A 81 3.33 -8.79 0.30
N VAL A 82 3.00 -8.96 1.58
CA VAL A 82 3.49 -8.11 2.68
C VAL A 82 5.01 -8.17 2.78
N ILE A 83 5.61 -9.37 2.73
CA ILE A 83 7.07 -9.54 2.75
C ILE A 83 7.72 -8.86 1.55
N ARG A 84 7.13 -9.00 0.35
CA ARG A 84 7.61 -8.31 -0.85
C ARG A 84 7.52 -6.79 -0.71
N SER A 85 6.42 -6.29 -0.16
CA SER A 85 6.18 -4.87 0.12
C SER A 85 7.24 -4.33 1.09
N ALA A 86 7.50 -5.05 2.18
CA ALA A 86 8.52 -4.70 3.17
C ALA A 86 9.95 -4.72 2.57
N LYS A 87 10.30 -5.73 1.77
CA LYS A 87 11.61 -5.80 1.09
C LYS A 87 11.83 -4.63 0.12
N ASN A 88 10.78 -4.22 -0.60
CA ASN A 88 10.87 -3.07 -1.51
C ASN A 88 11.02 -1.74 -0.77
N MET A 89 10.61 -1.66 0.50
CA MET A 89 10.80 -0.46 1.33
C MET A 89 12.20 -0.37 1.95
N GLN A 90 12.91 -1.50 2.07
CA GLN A 90 14.28 -1.55 2.59
C GLN A 90 15.36 -1.38 1.50
N LYS A 91 14.98 -1.33 0.22
CA LYS A 91 15.89 -1.16 -0.93
C LYS A 91 15.81 0.26 -1.46
#